data_AF-A0A6P5M266-F1
#
_entry.id   AF-A0A6P5M266-F1
#
_cell.length_a   1.000
_cell.length_b   1.000
_cell.length_c   1.000
_cell.angle_alpha   90.00
_cell.angle_beta   90.00
_cell.angle_gamma   90.00
#
_symmetry.space_group_name_H-M   'P 1'
#
loop_
_entity.id
_entity.type
_entity.pdbx_description
1 polymer ?
#
loop_
_entity_poly.entity_id
_entity_poly.type
_entity_poly.pdbx_seq_one_letter_code
_entity_poly.pdbx_strand_id
1 'polypeptide(L)'
;MKVKVISVLEDNYMYLVIEENTREAIAVDATVPKRLLEIVKKEEVKLTTILTTHHHWDHSRGNEELVQLCPGLRVYGADERIGALTHKLTHNQELKFGAICVRCLLTPGHTLGHMCYFMWEDNCPDAPAVFSGTWRCFFVLHTPRSQGDALFIGGCGRLLEGTAEQMYRSLNETLGTLPKETKVFCGHEHTVRNLKFALKVEPDNETVKTKLAWAKARDDDDIPTVPSTLGEEFHYNPFLRVVEESVQKYTGKKDPVEVMKVLHMENDNFKKPAEPLDPRAVLALEWGLLGSLVQKK
;
A
#
# COMPACT_ATOMS: atom_id res chain seq x y z
N MET A 1 -8.95 18.68 -0.29
CA MET A 1 -8.89 17.47 -1.14
C MET A 1 -9.70 16.36 -0.49
N LYS A 2 -10.49 15.62 -1.27
CA LYS A 2 -11.28 14.50 -0.74
C LYS A 2 -10.75 13.17 -1.25
N VAL A 3 -10.38 12.27 -0.34
CA VAL A 3 -9.87 10.92 -0.68
C VAL A 3 -10.98 9.89 -0.46
N LYS A 4 -11.24 9.08 -1.48
CA LYS A 4 -12.12 7.91 -1.42
C LYS A 4 -11.29 6.65 -1.47
N VAL A 5 -11.40 5.83 -0.43
CA VAL A 5 -10.80 4.50 -0.35
C VAL A 5 -11.72 3.52 -1.09
N ILE A 6 -11.15 2.75 -2.02
CA ILE A 6 -11.90 1.78 -2.83
C ILE A 6 -11.26 0.40 -2.64
N SER A 7 -11.87 -0.41 -1.77
CA SER A 7 -11.48 -1.81 -1.62
C SER A 7 -11.75 -2.58 -2.91
N VAL A 8 -10.74 -3.29 -3.40
CA VAL A 8 -10.82 -4.12 -4.61
C VAL A 8 -10.01 -5.40 -4.43
N LEU A 9 -10.27 -6.38 -5.31
CA LEU A 9 -9.65 -7.70 -5.22
C LEU A 9 -9.93 -8.34 -3.86
N GLU A 10 -8.91 -8.92 -3.21
CA GLU A 10 -9.05 -9.54 -1.89
C GLU A 10 -8.69 -8.57 -0.77
N ASP A 11 -7.61 -7.81 -0.94
CA ASP A 11 -7.05 -6.94 0.10
C ASP A 11 -6.45 -5.63 -0.44
N ASN A 12 -6.64 -5.30 -1.73
CA ASN A 12 -6.05 -4.11 -2.35
C ASN A 12 -6.94 -2.86 -2.15
N TYR A 13 -6.31 -1.69 -2.11
CA TYR A 13 -6.95 -0.38 -2.18
C TYR A 13 -6.58 0.36 -3.46
N MET A 14 -7.59 0.87 -4.15
CA MET A 14 -7.42 2.01 -5.06
C MET A 14 -7.86 3.27 -4.33
N TYR A 15 -7.32 4.41 -4.75
CA TYR A 15 -7.72 5.70 -4.21
C TYR A 15 -8.25 6.60 -5.31
N LEU A 16 -9.38 7.24 -5.06
CA LEU A 16 -9.87 8.34 -5.89
C LEU A 16 -9.72 9.63 -5.10
N VAL A 17 -8.80 10.49 -5.52
CA VAL A 17 -8.53 11.80 -4.95
C VAL A 17 -9.27 12.84 -5.78
N ILE A 18 -10.16 13.59 -5.14
CA ILE A 18 -11.04 14.56 -5.78
C ILE A 18 -10.57 15.97 -5.41
N GLU A 19 -10.31 16.77 -6.43
CA GLU A 19 -10.14 18.21 -6.28
C GLU A 19 -11.53 18.84 -6.24
N GLU A 20 -11.87 19.48 -5.12
CA GLU A 20 -13.27 19.80 -4.81
C GLU A 20 -13.82 20.98 -5.61
N ASN A 21 -12.95 21.90 -6.09
CA ASN A 21 -13.37 23.10 -6.81
C ASN A 21 -13.70 22.82 -8.29
N THR A 22 -12.83 22.07 -8.96
CA THR A 22 -12.88 21.73 -10.39
C THR A 22 -13.66 20.46 -10.65
N ARG A 23 -13.86 19.62 -9.62
CA ARG A 23 -14.42 18.27 -9.72
C ARG A 23 -13.59 17.35 -10.63
N GLU A 24 -12.32 17.68 -10.88
CA GLU A 24 -11.37 16.76 -11.47
C GLU A 24 -10.89 15.75 -10.43
N ALA A 25 -10.55 14.55 -10.89
CA ALA A 25 -10.15 13.46 -10.04
C ALA A 25 -8.92 12.73 -10.55
N ILE A 26 -8.12 12.29 -9.58
CA ILE A 26 -6.90 11.51 -9.74
C ILE A 26 -7.17 10.12 -9.16
N ALA A 27 -6.92 9.07 -9.95
CA ALA A 27 -6.90 7.72 -9.44
C ALA A 27 -5.47 7.30 -9.08
N VAL A 28 -5.26 6.73 -7.91
CA VAL A 28 -4.00 6.06 -7.54
C VAL A 28 -4.21 4.55 -7.66
N ASP A 29 -3.34 3.89 -8.43
CA ASP A 29 -3.32 2.44 -8.67
C ASP A 29 -4.66 1.87 -9.16
N ALA A 30 -5.08 2.34 -10.34
CA ALA A 30 -6.40 2.13 -10.90
C ALA A 30 -6.63 0.71 -11.47
N THR A 31 -6.56 -0.31 -10.63
CA THR A 31 -6.53 -1.73 -11.02
C THR A 31 -7.86 -2.37 -11.42
N VAL A 32 -9.00 -1.84 -10.99
CA VAL A 32 -10.34 -2.32 -11.40
C VAL A 32 -11.11 -1.17 -12.08
N PRO A 33 -10.94 -0.99 -13.40
CA PRO A 33 -11.54 0.11 -14.16
C PRO A 33 -13.04 0.25 -13.95
N LYS A 34 -13.79 -0.85 -14.07
CA LYS A 34 -15.25 -0.85 -13.88
C LYS A 34 -15.67 -0.26 -12.53
N ARG A 35 -15.05 -0.71 -11.43
CA ARG A 35 -15.37 -0.25 -10.06
C ARG A 35 -15.00 1.22 -9.86
N LEU A 36 -13.84 1.63 -10.39
CA LEU A 36 -13.41 3.02 -10.36
C LEU A 36 -14.41 3.92 -11.11
N LEU A 37 -14.79 3.56 -12.33
CA LEU A 37 -15.71 4.36 -13.16
C LEU A 37 -17.13 4.44 -12.57
N GLU A 38 -17.62 3.38 -11.90
CA GLU A 38 -18.88 3.43 -11.14
C GLU A 38 -18.83 4.50 -10.04
N ILE A 39 -17.71 4.60 -9.31
CA ILE A 39 -17.52 5.58 -8.24
C ILE A 39 -17.32 6.99 -8.81
N VAL A 40 -16.54 7.13 -9.88
CA VAL A 40 -16.35 8.40 -10.61
C VAL A 40 -17.71 8.96 -11.06
N LYS A 41 -18.58 8.10 -11.62
CA LYS A 41 -19.94 8.48 -12.01
C LYS A 41 -20.80 8.86 -10.81
N LYS A 42 -20.76 8.06 -9.74
CA LYS A 42 -21.54 8.31 -8.51
C LYS A 42 -21.15 9.60 -7.81
N GLU A 43 -19.87 9.93 -7.77
CA GLU A 43 -19.37 11.17 -7.18
C GLU A 43 -19.50 12.36 -8.14
N GLU A 44 -19.97 12.18 -9.39
CA GLU A 44 -20.10 13.25 -10.38
C GLU A 44 -18.79 14.05 -10.56
N VAL A 45 -17.69 13.31 -10.77
CA VAL A 45 -16.35 13.86 -10.99
C VAL A 45 -15.79 13.44 -12.34
N LYS A 46 -14.80 14.18 -12.85
CA LYS A 46 -14.11 13.89 -14.10
C LYS A 46 -12.75 13.27 -13.80
N LEU A 47 -12.58 11.99 -14.13
CA LEU A 47 -11.28 11.34 -14.03
C LEU A 47 -10.33 11.88 -15.12
N THR A 48 -9.23 12.52 -14.71
CA THR A 48 -8.26 13.16 -15.63
C THR A 48 -6.86 12.55 -15.56
N THR A 49 -6.56 11.85 -14.48
CA THR A 49 -5.20 11.43 -14.15
C THR A 49 -5.18 10.09 -13.44
N ILE A 50 -4.23 9.24 -13.82
CA ILE A 50 -3.81 8.06 -13.06
C ILE A 50 -2.39 8.31 -12.56
N LEU A 51 -2.17 8.11 -11.26
CA LEU A 51 -0.85 8.01 -10.65
C LEU A 51 -0.61 6.54 -10.30
N THR A 52 0.32 5.90 -10.99
CA THR A 52 0.67 4.50 -10.74
C THR A 52 1.93 4.46 -9.89
N THR A 53 1.88 3.78 -8.74
CA THR A 53 3.01 3.70 -7.80
C THR A 53 4.15 2.87 -8.37
N HIS A 54 3.85 1.76 -9.05
CA HIS A 54 4.84 0.94 -9.74
C HIS A 54 4.20 0.00 -10.78
N HIS A 55 5.05 -0.74 -11.50
CA HIS A 55 4.67 -1.46 -12.72
C HIS A 55 3.88 -2.75 -12.49
N HIS A 56 3.77 -3.21 -11.27
CA HIS A 56 3.15 -4.48 -10.98
C HIS A 56 1.69 -4.53 -11.44
N TRP A 57 1.27 -5.73 -11.85
CA TRP A 57 0.00 -5.94 -12.55
C TRP A 57 -1.23 -5.53 -11.73
N ASP A 58 -1.31 -5.85 -10.45
CA ASP A 58 -2.43 -5.44 -9.60
C ASP A 58 -2.47 -3.92 -9.29
N HIS A 59 -1.54 -3.13 -9.84
CA HIS A 59 -1.48 -1.66 -9.77
C HIS A 59 -1.78 -1.04 -11.12
N SER A 60 -1.13 -1.58 -12.16
CA SER A 60 -1.09 -0.97 -13.48
C SER A 60 -2.03 -1.62 -14.50
N ARG A 61 -2.62 -2.80 -14.23
CA ARG A 61 -3.40 -3.55 -15.23
C ARG A 61 -4.60 -2.79 -15.79
N GLY A 62 -5.22 -1.94 -14.97
CA GLY A 62 -6.39 -1.19 -15.40
C GLY A 62 -6.05 0.03 -16.25
N ASN A 63 -4.78 0.42 -16.34
CA ASN A 63 -4.36 1.64 -17.03
C ASN A 63 -4.73 1.60 -18.52
N GLU A 64 -4.44 0.49 -19.21
CA GLU A 64 -4.69 0.37 -20.66
C GLU A 64 -6.19 0.45 -20.98
N GLU A 65 -7.02 -0.28 -20.22
CA GLU A 65 -8.47 -0.24 -20.36
C GLU A 65 -9.01 1.17 -20.07
N LEU A 66 -8.52 1.83 -19.02
CA LEU A 66 -8.97 3.18 -18.64
C LEU A 66 -8.63 4.22 -19.69
N VAL A 67 -7.44 4.16 -20.31
CA VAL A 67 -7.06 5.09 -21.38
C VAL A 67 -7.93 4.90 -22.62
N GLN A 68 -8.37 3.67 -22.92
CA GLN A 68 -9.31 3.40 -24.00
C GLN A 68 -10.71 3.93 -23.69
N LEU A 69 -11.20 3.73 -22.46
CA LEU A 69 -12.53 4.16 -22.02
C LEU A 69 -12.63 5.68 -21.79
N CYS A 70 -11.51 6.31 -21.41
CA CYS A 70 -11.41 7.74 -21.10
C CYS A 70 -10.31 8.40 -21.95
N PRO A 71 -10.60 8.77 -23.22
CA PRO A 71 -9.62 9.44 -24.07
C PRO A 71 -9.09 10.72 -23.44
N GLY A 72 -7.77 10.91 -23.49
CA GLY A 72 -7.07 12.05 -22.89
C GLY A 72 -6.63 11.84 -21.42
N LEU A 73 -6.87 10.65 -20.86
CA LEU A 73 -6.39 10.29 -19.54
C LEU A 73 -4.86 10.25 -19.50
N ARG A 74 -4.28 10.92 -18.48
CA ARG A 74 -2.83 10.98 -18.30
C ARG A 74 -2.40 9.96 -17.25
N VAL A 75 -1.56 9.00 -17.66
CA VAL A 75 -0.95 7.99 -16.78
C VAL A 75 0.46 8.41 -16.43
N TYR A 76 0.72 8.57 -15.13
CA TYR A 76 2.01 8.94 -14.56
C TYR A 76 2.62 7.79 -13.75
N GLY A 77 3.95 7.72 -13.75
CA GLY A 77 4.72 6.74 -12.98
C GLY A 77 6.21 6.86 -13.27
N ALA A 78 7.06 6.15 -12.52
CA ALA A 78 8.52 6.23 -12.68
C ALA A 78 9.13 5.10 -13.54
N ASP A 79 8.34 4.09 -13.91
CA ASP A 79 8.82 2.86 -14.51
C ASP A 79 8.21 2.66 -15.91
N GLU A 80 9.04 2.43 -16.93
CA GLU A 80 8.62 2.19 -18.31
C GLU A 80 7.76 0.92 -18.46
N ARG A 81 7.83 0.02 -17.49
CA ARG A 81 7.02 -1.21 -17.45
C ARG A 81 5.55 -0.93 -17.10
N ILE A 82 5.20 0.30 -16.69
CA ILE A 82 3.81 0.69 -16.38
C ILE A 82 3.00 0.75 -17.68
N GLY A 83 1.94 -0.04 -17.76
CA GLY A 83 1.03 -0.05 -18.91
C GLY A 83 0.40 1.33 -19.16
N ALA A 84 0.31 1.70 -20.45
CA ALA A 84 -0.19 2.98 -20.94
C ALA A 84 0.47 4.24 -20.33
N LEU A 85 1.72 4.15 -19.85
CA LEU A 85 2.45 5.31 -19.32
C LEU A 85 2.53 6.43 -20.36
N THR A 86 2.13 7.64 -19.93
CA THR A 86 2.17 8.85 -20.78
C THR A 86 3.18 9.88 -20.29
N HIS A 87 3.44 9.89 -18.97
CA HIS A 87 4.30 10.87 -18.32
C HIS A 87 5.21 10.16 -17.32
N LYS A 88 6.46 9.94 -17.71
CA LYS A 88 7.47 9.41 -16.80
C LYS A 88 7.89 10.47 -15.78
N LEU A 89 7.92 10.08 -14.52
CA LEU A 89 8.24 10.93 -13.38
C LEU A 89 9.64 10.66 -12.83
N THR A 90 10.21 11.69 -12.20
CA THR A 90 11.48 11.60 -11.46
C THR A 90 11.28 11.97 -9.98
N HIS A 91 12.27 11.62 -9.16
CA HIS A 91 12.27 11.95 -7.73
C HIS A 91 12.21 13.48 -7.50
N ASN A 92 11.42 13.90 -6.52
CA ASN A 92 11.11 15.29 -6.17
C ASN A 92 10.45 16.13 -7.28
N GLN A 93 10.01 15.51 -8.38
CA GLN A 93 9.21 16.23 -9.36
C GLN A 93 7.88 16.65 -8.72
N GLU A 94 7.52 17.92 -8.89
CA GLU A 94 6.25 18.45 -8.42
C GLU A 94 5.24 18.56 -9.56
N LEU A 95 4.00 18.17 -9.27
CA LEU A 95 2.85 18.28 -10.16
C LEU A 95 1.76 19.09 -9.45
N LYS A 96 0.85 19.66 -10.24
CA LYS A 96 -0.31 20.38 -9.72
C LYS A 96 -1.57 20.00 -10.49
N PHE A 97 -2.63 19.73 -9.74
CA PHE A 97 -3.96 19.40 -10.26
C PHE A 97 -4.99 20.27 -9.52
N GLY A 98 -5.36 21.40 -10.13
CA GLY A 98 -6.15 22.43 -9.43
C GLY A 98 -5.42 22.95 -8.19
N ALA A 99 -6.07 22.85 -7.02
CA ALA A 99 -5.48 23.21 -5.73
C ALA A 99 -4.51 22.14 -5.17
N ILE A 100 -4.58 20.90 -5.66
CA ILE A 100 -3.78 19.78 -5.14
C ILE A 100 -2.36 19.88 -5.69
N CYS A 101 -1.40 20.05 -4.80
CA CYS A 101 0.02 19.94 -5.06
C CYS A 101 0.46 18.49 -4.79
N VAL A 102 1.30 17.94 -5.67
CA VAL A 102 1.82 16.57 -5.55
C VAL A 102 3.33 16.60 -5.69
N ARG A 103 4.05 16.02 -4.73
CA ARG A 103 5.48 15.73 -4.83
C ARG A 103 5.69 14.24 -5.04
N CYS A 104 6.37 13.90 -6.12
CA CYS A 104 6.66 12.54 -6.54
C CYS A 104 7.94 12.05 -5.84
N LEU A 105 7.83 11.10 -4.94
CA LEU A 105 8.92 10.59 -4.12
C LEU A 105 9.31 9.19 -4.60
N LEU A 106 10.43 9.09 -5.33
CA LEU A 106 10.98 7.78 -5.68
C LEU A 106 11.41 7.04 -4.41
N THR A 107 10.90 5.84 -4.21
CA THR A 107 11.10 5.02 -3.00
C THR A 107 11.50 3.59 -3.39
N PRO A 108 12.72 3.39 -3.95
CA PRO A 108 13.16 2.06 -4.36
C PRO A 108 13.30 1.13 -3.15
N GLY A 109 12.99 -0.14 -3.37
CA GLY A 109 13.09 -1.18 -2.35
C GLY A 109 12.24 -2.38 -2.72
N HIS A 110 10.92 -2.16 -2.82
CA HIS A 110 10.03 -3.18 -3.34
C HIS A 110 10.27 -3.45 -4.83
N THR A 111 10.07 -2.42 -5.66
CA THR A 111 10.58 -2.35 -7.03
C THR A 111 11.56 -1.18 -7.14
N LEU A 112 12.42 -1.18 -8.16
CA LEU A 112 13.38 -0.09 -8.38
C LEU A 112 12.69 1.19 -8.86
N GLY A 113 11.57 1.06 -9.58
CA GLY A 113 10.80 2.17 -10.14
C GLY A 113 9.64 2.63 -9.25
N HIS A 114 9.60 2.23 -7.98
CA HIS A 114 8.50 2.55 -7.08
C HIS A 114 8.44 4.04 -6.72
N MET A 115 7.24 4.61 -6.77
CA MET A 115 6.94 6.02 -6.51
C MET A 115 5.85 6.15 -5.45
N CYS A 116 6.12 6.92 -4.40
CA CYS A 116 5.10 7.43 -3.49
C CYS A 116 4.65 8.83 -3.92
N TYR A 117 3.38 9.16 -3.71
CA TYR A 117 2.83 10.47 -4.06
C TYR A 117 2.43 11.23 -2.79
N PHE A 118 3.20 12.26 -2.43
CA PHE A 118 2.88 13.15 -1.32
C PHE A 118 2.01 14.30 -1.82
N MET A 119 0.80 14.45 -1.27
CA MET A 119 -0.21 15.40 -1.72
C MET A 119 -0.63 16.35 -0.61
N TRP A 120 -0.79 17.63 -0.95
CA TRP A 120 -1.29 18.66 -0.04
C TRP A 120 -2.02 19.76 -0.82
N GLU A 121 -2.70 20.65 -0.08
CA GLU A 121 -3.28 21.88 -0.62
C GLU A 121 -2.70 23.07 0.16
N ASP A 122 -2.28 24.12 -0.55
CA ASP A 122 -1.71 25.31 0.09
C ASP A 122 -2.79 26.04 0.91
N ASN A 123 -2.44 26.45 2.14
CA ASN A 123 -3.35 27.10 3.09
C ASN A 123 -4.58 26.26 3.49
N CYS A 124 -4.53 24.94 3.30
CA CYS A 124 -5.56 24.03 3.78
C CYS A 124 -5.26 23.59 5.22
N PRO A 125 -6.23 23.62 6.15
CA PRO A 125 -6.02 23.13 7.51
C PRO A 125 -5.96 21.59 7.58
N ASP A 126 -6.41 20.89 6.54
CA ASP A 126 -6.34 19.43 6.50
C ASP A 126 -4.90 18.95 6.35
N ALA A 127 -4.57 17.91 7.10
CA ALA A 127 -3.27 17.27 7.00
C ALA A 127 -3.00 16.70 5.60
N PRO A 128 -1.75 16.75 5.12
CA PRO A 128 -1.36 16.19 3.83
C PRO A 128 -1.52 14.66 3.81
N ALA A 129 -1.42 14.06 2.63
CA ALA A 129 -1.53 12.62 2.41
C ALA A 129 -0.31 12.08 1.67
N VAL A 130 0.06 10.83 1.93
CA VAL A 130 1.02 10.09 1.12
C VAL A 130 0.41 8.76 0.67
N PHE A 131 0.50 8.49 -0.62
CA PHE A 131 0.06 7.25 -1.23
C PHE A 131 1.27 6.37 -1.53
N SER A 132 1.33 5.20 -0.91
CA SER A 132 2.53 4.35 -0.90
C SER A 132 2.43 3.04 -1.68
N GLY A 133 1.29 2.72 -2.31
CA GLY A 133 1.13 1.57 -3.25
C GLY A 133 0.98 0.17 -2.62
N THR A 134 0.79 -0.88 -3.45
CA THR A 134 0.55 -2.31 -3.07
C THR A 134 1.20 -3.38 -4.00
N TRP A 135 1.44 -4.63 -3.58
CA TRP A 135 1.54 -5.77 -4.50
C TRP A 135 1.02 -7.07 -3.89
N ARG A 136 0.20 -7.79 -4.67
CA ARG A 136 -0.10 -9.22 -4.50
C ARG A 136 0.01 -9.96 -5.84
N CYS A 137 1.03 -10.80 -5.98
CA CYS A 137 1.12 -11.73 -7.12
C CYS A 137 0.10 -12.87 -6.97
N PHE A 138 -0.86 -12.99 -7.89
CA PHE A 138 -1.73 -14.16 -8.00
C PHE A 138 -1.19 -15.26 -8.94
N PHE A 139 -0.10 -15.02 -9.68
CA PHE A 139 0.33 -15.89 -10.81
C PHE A 139 1.63 -16.68 -10.62
N VAL A 140 1.96 -17.10 -9.39
CA VAL A 140 2.91 -18.20 -9.19
C VAL A 140 2.30 -19.23 -8.25
N LEU A 141 1.72 -20.27 -8.83
CA LEU A 141 1.01 -21.38 -8.14
C LEU A 141 1.81 -22.14 -7.08
N HIS A 142 3.06 -21.79 -6.77
CA HIS A 142 3.89 -22.50 -5.78
C HIS A 142 4.81 -21.60 -4.95
N THR A 143 4.60 -20.27 -4.91
CA THR A 143 5.37 -19.40 -3.98
C THR A 143 4.46 -18.69 -2.97
N PRO A 144 4.87 -18.59 -1.69
CA PRO A 144 4.00 -18.05 -0.66
C PRO A 144 3.85 -16.54 -0.82
N ARG A 145 2.60 -16.09 -0.97
CA ARG A 145 2.04 -14.76 -0.62
C ARG A 145 3.11 -13.69 -0.47
N SER A 146 3.45 -13.03 -1.58
CA SER A 146 4.32 -11.85 -1.57
C SER A 146 3.50 -10.64 -1.13
N GLN A 147 4.00 -9.92 -0.13
CA GLN A 147 3.46 -8.66 0.36
C GLN A 147 4.40 -7.55 -0.14
N GLY A 148 3.91 -6.50 -0.79
CA GLY A 148 4.78 -5.47 -1.39
C GLY A 148 4.42 -4.03 -1.07
N ASP A 149 5.37 -3.13 -1.37
CA ASP A 149 5.34 -1.64 -1.36
C ASP A 149 6.01 -0.90 -0.21
N ALA A 150 6.38 0.37 -0.43
CA ALA A 150 7.31 1.08 0.44
C ALA A 150 6.87 1.11 1.92
N LEU A 151 5.65 1.59 2.21
CA LEU A 151 5.13 1.73 3.58
C LEU A 151 3.71 1.18 3.70
N PHE A 152 3.48 0.38 4.74
CA PHE A 152 2.16 -0.06 5.20
C PHE A 152 1.88 0.42 6.61
N ILE A 153 0.62 0.33 7.02
CA ILE A 153 0.28 0.43 8.44
C ILE A 153 0.95 -0.73 9.19
N GLY A 154 1.90 -0.38 10.05
CA GLY A 154 2.66 -1.30 10.91
C GLY A 154 3.66 -2.19 10.18
N GLY A 155 3.96 -1.93 8.91
CA GLY A 155 4.87 -2.76 8.12
C GLY A 155 5.52 -2.02 6.94
N CYS A 156 6.30 -2.78 6.16
CA CYS A 156 6.77 -2.39 4.84
C CYS A 156 6.73 -3.61 3.91
N GLY A 157 6.84 -3.35 2.62
CA GLY A 157 6.84 -4.35 1.57
C GLY A 157 8.14 -5.13 1.49
N ARG A 158 8.05 -6.30 0.85
CA ARG A 158 9.22 -7.14 0.61
C ARG A 158 10.20 -6.51 -0.38
N LEU A 159 11.47 -6.85 -0.21
CA LEU A 159 12.54 -6.53 -1.14
C LEU A 159 12.51 -7.50 -2.33
N LEU A 160 11.79 -7.17 -3.40
CA LEU A 160 11.77 -8.00 -4.61
C LEU A 160 12.87 -7.62 -5.60
N GLU A 161 13.04 -6.32 -5.85
CA GLU A 161 14.08 -5.82 -6.76
C GLU A 161 15.18 -5.02 -6.06
N GLY A 162 14.90 -4.49 -4.86
CA GLY A 162 15.80 -3.58 -4.14
C GLY A 162 16.54 -4.22 -2.96
N THR A 163 17.29 -3.39 -2.24
CA THR A 163 18.09 -3.76 -1.07
C THR A 163 17.50 -3.21 0.23
N ALA A 164 17.92 -3.76 1.38
CA ALA A 164 17.54 -3.23 2.69
C ALA A 164 18.01 -1.78 2.89
N GLU A 165 19.15 -1.40 2.31
CA GLU A 165 19.65 -0.02 2.31
C GLU A 165 18.71 0.91 1.54
N GLN A 166 18.27 0.49 0.34
CA GLN A 166 17.31 1.28 -0.45
C GLN A 166 15.98 1.44 0.30
N MET A 167 15.45 0.36 0.89
CA MET A 167 14.23 0.45 1.69
C MET A 167 14.40 1.33 2.93
N TYR A 168 15.54 1.24 3.62
CA TYR A 168 15.86 2.12 4.75
C TYR A 168 15.83 3.59 4.33
N ARG A 169 16.51 3.96 3.23
CA ARG A 169 16.49 5.33 2.71
C ARG A 169 15.09 5.78 2.30
N SER A 170 14.36 4.92 1.59
CA SER A 170 12.98 5.17 1.18
C SER A 170 12.07 5.46 2.37
N LEU A 171 12.13 4.62 3.41
CA LEU A 171 11.26 4.76 4.58
C LEU A 171 11.70 5.86 5.54
N ASN A 172 12.97 5.90 5.92
CA ASN A 172 13.44 6.72 7.03
C ASN A 172 13.95 8.09 6.55
N GLU A 173 14.60 8.15 5.39
CA GLU A 173 15.20 9.40 4.88
C GLU A 173 14.29 10.14 3.88
N THR A 174 13.40 9.42 3.18
CA THR A 174 12.46 10.02 2.21
C THR A 174 11.07 10.20 2.82
N LEU A 175 10.40 9.11 3.22
CA LEU A 175 9.05 9.21 3.77
C LEU A 175 9.05 9.72 5.22
N GLY A 176 10.02 9.30 6.02
CA GLY A 176 10.14 9.65 7.43
C GLY A 176 10.45 11.13 7.70
N THR A 177 10.81 11.89 6.66
CA THR A 177 11.06 13.35 6.76
C THR A 177 9.82 14.19 6.45
N LEU A 178 8.71 13.56 6.03
CA LEU A 178 7.43 14.25 5.83
C LEU A 178 6.81 14.68 7.18
N PRO A 179 5.86 15.64 7.18
CA PRO A 179 5.16 16.05 8.39
C PRO A 179 4.49 14.87 9.12
N LYS A 180 4.50 14.87 10.45
CA LYS A 180 4.01 13.72 11.25
C LYS A 180 2.50 13.50 11.09
N GLU A 181 1.76 14.56 10.86
CA GLU A 181 0.32 14.57 10.60
C GLU A 181 -0.03 13.96 9.23
N THR A 182 0.95 13.70 8.35
CA THR A 182 0.72 13.14 7.01
C THR A 182 -0.05 11.83 7.10
N LYS A 183 -1.22 11.78 6.47
CA LYS A 183 -2.06 10.58 6.36
C LYS A 183 -1.41 9.57 5.43
N VAL A 184 -1.28 8.33 5.87
CA VAL A 184 -0.68 7.24 5.07
C VAL A 184 -1.79 6.40 4.45
N PHE A 185 -1.84 6.39 3.12
CA PHE A 185 -2.74 5.58 2.31
C PHE A 185 -1.93 4.49 1.61
N CYS A 186 -1.79 3.36 2.31
CA CYS A 186 -1.06 2.21 1.80
C CYS A 186 -1.94 1.31 0.96
N GLY A 187 -1.32 0.42 0.23
CA GLY A 187 -2.02 -0.30 -0.81
C GLY A 187 -2.84 -1.53 -0.43
N HIS A 188 -2.54 -2.14 0.72
CA HIS A 188 -3.23 -3.35 1.17
C HIS A 188 -3.76 -3.24 2.59
N GLU A 189 -4.80 -4.02 2.86
CA GLU A 189 -5.26 -4.35 4.19
C GLU A 189 -4.40 -5.48 4.79
N HIS A 190 -3.23 -5.11 5.32
CA HIS A 190 -2.30 -6.04 6.00
C HIS A 190 -2.08 -5.70 7.47
N THR A 191 -2.82 -4.72 7.99
CA THR A 191 -2.56 -4.07 9.27
C THR A 191 -2.53 -5.07 10.42
N VAL A 192 -3.49 -5.99 10.49
CA VAL A 192 -3.55 -7.01 11.56
C VAL A 192 -2.31 -7.92 11.54
N ARG A 193 -1.88 -8.37 10.35
CA ARG A 193 -0.71 -9.25 10.22
C ARG A 193 0.58 -8.50 10.55
N ASN A 194 0.70 -7.26 10.05
CA ASN A 194 1.82 -6.37 10.31
C ASN A 194 1.98 -6.07 11.80
N LEU A 195 0.88 -5.74 12.48
CA LEU A 195 0.91 -5.47 13.92
C LEU A 195 1.14 -6.73 14.77
N LYS A 196 0.72 -7.91 14.31
CA LYS A 196 1.13 -9.19 14.94
C LYS A 196 2.64 -9.40 14.85
N PHE A 197 3.26 -9.04 13.72
CA PHE A 197 4.72 -9.08 13.58
C PHE A 197 5.39 -8.02 14.45
N ALA A 198 4.90 -6.79 14.44
CA ALA A 198 5.39 -5.72 15.31
C ALA A 198 5.36 -6.12 16.79
N LEU A 199 4.32 -6.84 17.23
CA LEU A 199 4.19 -7.35 18.59
C LEU A 199 5.20 -8.48 18.89
N LYS A 200 5.60 -9.27 17.90
CA LYS A 200 6.72 -10.23 18.04
C LYS A 200 8.05 -9.49 18.26
N VAL A 201 8.26 -8.39 17.53
CA VAL A 201 9.49 -7.57 17.60
C VAL A 201 9.58 -6.80 18.92
N GLU A 202 8.49 -6.16 19.34
CA GLU A 202 8.41 -5.37 20.57
C GLU A 202 7.22 -5.82 21.46
N PRO A 203 7.35 -6.94 22.20
CA PRO A 203 6.24 -7.49 23.00
C PRO A 203 5.70 -6.57 24.09
N ASP A 204 6.53 -5.64 24.57
CA ASP A 204 6.20 -4.69 25.64
C ASP A 204 5.72 -3.33 25.10
N ASN A 205 5.61 -3.15 23.78
CA ASN A 205 5.13 -1.90 23.18
C ASN A 205 3.60 -1.82 23.27
N GLU A 206 3.09 -1.07 24.26
CA GLU A 206 1.66 -0.86 24.48
C GLU A 206 0.95 -0.17 23.31
N THR A 207 1.67 0.64 22.51
CA THR A 207 1.11 1.27 21.32
C THR A 207 0.79 0.23 20.25
N VAL A 208 1.67 -0.76 20.06
CA VAL A 208 1.44 -1.88 19.14
C VAL A 208 0.23 -2.71 19.60
N LYS A 209 0.12 -3.01 20.91
CA LYS A 209 -1.02 -3.77 21.46
C LYS A 209 -2.34 -3.04 21.24
N THR A 210 -2.38 -1.75 21.54
CA THR A 210 -3.56 -0.89 21.37
C THR A 210 -3.96 -0.80 19.90
N LYS A 211 -3.00 -0.54 19.00
CA LYS A 211 -3.26 -0.46 17.56
C LYS A 211 -3.71 -1.81 16.98
N LEU A 212 -3.17 -2.94 17.47
CA LEU A 212 -3.57 -4.28 17.05
C LEU A 212 -5.02 -4.60 17.48
N ALA A 213 -5.41 -4.24 18.70
CA ALA A 213 -6.78 -4.40 19.16
C ALA A 213 -7.76 -3.56 18.32
N TRP A 214 -7.40 -2.31 18.04
CA TRP A 214 -8.15 -1.44 17.14
C TRP A 214 -8.28 -2.02 15.73
N ALA A 215 -7.18 -2.54 15.16
CA ALA A 215 -7.17 -3.12 13.82
C ALA A 215 -8.06 -4.37 13.73
N LYS A 216 -8.02 -5.24 14.74
CA LYS A 216 -8.90 -6.43 14.81
C LYS A 216 -10.38 -6.05 14.86
N ALA A 217 -10.75 -5.07 15.68
CA ALA A 217 -12.14 -4.62 15.75
C ALA A 217 -12.65 -4.09 14.40
N ARG A 218 -11.79 -3.40 13.63
CA ARG A 218 -12.15 -2.92 12.30
C ARG A 218 -12.24 -4.04 11.26
N ASP A 219 -11.32 -5.00 11.33
CA ASP A 219 -11.32 -6.21 10.49
C ASP A 219 -12.62 -7.01 10.72
N ASP A 220 -13.04 -7.18 11.98
CA ASP A 220 -14.30 -7.84 12.36
C ASP A 220 -15.55 -7.11 11.82
N ASP A 221 -15.47 -5.79 11.66
CA ASP A 221 -16.54 -4.93 11.14
C ASP A 221 -16.46 -4.65 9.62
N ASP A 222 -15.53 -5.30 8.89
CA ASP A 222 -15.24 -5.07 7.46
C ASP A 222 -14.90 -3.59 7.12
N ILE A 223 -14.27 -2.88 8.06
CA ILE A 223 -13.89 -1.47 7.90
C ILE A 223 -12.40 -1.34 7.57
N PRO A 224 -12.01 -0.64 6.49
CA PRO A 224 -10.60 -0.37 6.17
C PRO A 224 -9.82 0.24 7.33
N THR A 225 -8.59 -0.19 7.54
CA THR A 225 -7.68 0.39 8.55
C THR A 225 -6.92 1.62 8.04
N VAL A 226 -7.00 1.91 6.74
CA VAL A 226 -6.48 3.16 6.18
C VAL A 226 -7.43 4.35 6.39
N PRO A 227 -6.90 5.58 6.51
CA PRO A 227 -5.49 5.91 6.66
C PRO A 227 -5.00 5.77 8.12
N SER A 228 -3.69 5.59 8.29
CA SER A 228 -2.98 5.98 9.52
C SER A 228 -2.33 7.35 9.35
N THR A 229 -1.48 7.77 10.30
CA THR A 229 -0.58 8.94 10.14
C THR A 229 0.89 8.52 10.26
N LEU A 230 1.80 9.24 9.61
CA LEU A 230 3.23 8.96 9.71
C LEU A 230 3.74 9.05 11.16
N GLY A 231 3.20 9.99 11.94
CA GLY A 231 3.47 10.14 13.36
C GLY A 231 3.10 8.89 14.16
N GLU A 232 1.95 8.28 13.88
CA GLU A 232 1.56 7.00 14.46
C GLU A 232 2.50 5.86 14.07
N GLU A 233 2.90 5.77 12.79
CA GLU A 233 3.77 4.71 12.30
C GLU A 233 5.12 4.66 13.06
N PHE A 234 5.69 5.81 13.44
CA PHE A 234 6.91 5.86 14.27
C PHE A 234 6.77 5.21 15.66
N HIS A 235 5.56 4.97 16.14
CA HIS A 235 5.32 4.36 17.45
C HIS A 235 5.09 2.85 17.42
N TYR A 236 4.68 2.27 16.29
CA TYR A 236 4.38 0.84 16.20
C TYR A 236 4.96 0.11 14.99
N ASN A 237 5.47 0.82 13.98
CA ASN A 237 5.99 0.18 12.78
C ASN A 237 7.48 -0.15 12.99
N PRO A 238 7.88 -1.44 13.08
CA PRO A 238 9.26 -1.81 13.40
C PRO A 238 10.27 -1.31 12.34
N PHE A 239 9.82 -1.10 11.10
CA PHE A 239 10.67 -0.67 9.98
C PHE A 239 10.96 0.86 9.99
N LEU A 240 10.17 1.65 10.72
CA LEU A 240 10.46 3.06 11.01
C LEU A 240 11.10 3.26 12.39
N ARG A 241 11.30 2.17 13.13
CA ARG A 241 11.83 2.14 14.49
C ARG A 241 13.19 1.45 14.56
N VAL A 242 13.91 1.37 13.44
CA VAL A 242 15.19 0.63 13.31
C VAL A 242 16.32 1.19 14.19
N VAL A 243 16.17 2.41 14.71
CA VAL A 243 17.11 3.04 15.66
C VAL A 243 16.74 2.82 17.12
N GLU A 244 15.55 2.28 17.42
CA GLU A 244 15.06 2.06 18.77
C GLU A 244 15.78 0.87 19.42
N GLU A 245 16.18 1.02 20.69
CA GLU A 245 16.94 0.00 21.41
C GLU A 245 16.20 -1.34 21.49
N SER A 246 14.88 -1.33 21.63
CA SER A 246 14.01 -2.50 21.65
C SER A 246 14.11 -3.31 20.34
N VAL A 247 14.06 -2.63 19.19
CA VAL A 247 14.14 -3.25 17.86
C VAL A 247 15.56 -3.73 17.56
N GLN A 248 16.57 -2.96 17.95
CA GLN A 248 17.98 -3.36 17.86
C GLN A 248 18.28 -4.60 18.71
N LYS A 249 17.70 -4.68 19.92
CA LYS A 249 17.83 -5.84 20.80
C LYS A 249 17.17 -7.08 20.19
N TYR A 250 15.98 -6.96 19.59
CA TYR A 250 15.32 -8.07 18.90
C TYR A 250 16.17 -8.61 17.73
N THR A 251 16.74 -7.71 16.92
CA THR A 251 17.53 -8.09 15.74
C THR A 251 18.98 -8.48 16.05
N GLY A 252 19.49 -8.11 17.23
CA GLY A 252 20.89 -8.27 17.60
C GLY A 252 21.85 -7.39 16.78
N LYS A 253 21.33 -6.33 16.14
CA LYS A 253 22.08 -5.38 15.29
C LYS A 253 21.90 -3.96 15.80
N LYS A 254 22.90 -3.10 15.53
CA LYS A 254 22.87 -1.66 15.87
C LYS A 254 22.85 -0.75 14.66
N ASP A 255 23.45 -1.20 13.56
CA ASP A 255 23.40 -0.47 12.29
C ASP A 255 21.97 -0.53 11.71
N PRO A 256 21.33 0.62 11.40
CA PRO A 256 19.94 0.65 10.95
C PRO A 256 19.66 -0.16 9.68
N VAL A 257 20.62 -0.25 8.76
CA VAL A 257 20.48 -1.00 7.50
C VAL A 257 20.53 -2.50 7.79
N GLU A 258 21.43 -2.95 8.66
CA GLU A 258 21.47 -4.34 9.10
C GLU A 258 20.24 -4.72 9.95
N VAL A 259 19.73 -3.81 10.80
CA VAL A 259 18.45 -3.99 11.51
C VAL A 259 17.32 -4.17 10.49
N MET A 260 17.23 -3.28 9.49
CA MET A 260 16.24 -3.36 8.41
C MET A 260 16.29 -4.71 7.68
N LYS A 261 17.49 -5.18 7.37
CA LYS A 261 17.72 -6.47 6.71
C LYS A 261 17.23 -7.65 7.54
N VAL A 262 17.57 -7.69 8.84
CA VAL A 262 17.13 -8.76 9.75
C VAL A 262 15.61 -8.72 9.92
N LEU A 263 15.01 -7.54 10.08
CA LEU A 263 13.55 -7.39 10.15
C LEU A 263 12.85 -7.96 8.92
N HIS A 264 13.36 -7.69 7.71
CA HIS A 264 12.81 -8.28 6.49
C HIS A 264 12.89 -9.81 6.50
N MET A 265 14.05 -10.37 6.84
CA MET A 265 14.22 -11.83 6.93
C MET A 265 13.27 -12.47 7.95
N GLU A 266 13.11 -11.85 9.12
CA GLU A 266 12.18 -12.32 10.16
C GLU A 266 10.72 -12.19 9.73
N ASN A 267 10.35 -11.07 9.10
CA ASN A 267 9.00 -10.81 8.60
C ASN A 267 8.63 -11.78 7.47
N ASP A 268 9.57 -12.12 6.61
CA ASP A 268 9.33 -13.03 5.48
C ASP A 268 9.05 -14.47 5.93
N ASN A 269 9.68 -14.87 7.03
CA ASN A 269 9.46 -16.14 7.69
C ASN A 269 8.25 -16.12 8.64
N PHE A 270 7.72 -14.94 8.96
CA PHE A 270 6.52 -14.77 9.77
C PHE A 270 5.25 -15.07 8.95
N LYS A 271 4.95 -16.36 8.79
CA LYS A 271 3.67 -16.83 8.23
C LYS A 271 2.65 -17.08 9.35
N LYS A 272 1.36 -16.84 9.04
CA LYS A 272 0.21 -17.27 9.84
C LYS A 272 0.38 -18.75 10.21
N PRO A 273 0.10 -19.18 11.47
CA PRO A 273 -0.31 -20.56 11.71
C PRO A 273 -1.41 -20.90 10.71
N ALA A 274 -1.44 -22.13 10.17
CA ALA A 274 -2.50 -22.52 9.25
C ALA A 274 -3.86 -22.16 9.85
N GLU A 275 -4.60 -21.26 9.20
CA GLU A 275 -5.98 -20.99 9.61
C GLU A 275 -6.77 -22.27 9.42
N PRO A 276 -7.57 -22.69 10.41
CA PRO A 276 -8.58 -23.71 10.16
C PRO A 276 -9.41 -23.25 8.97
N LEU A 277 -9.67 -24.16 8.02
CA LEU A 277 -10.59 -23.89 6.91
C LEU A 277 -11.87 -23.26 7.48
N ASP A 278 -12.38 -22.22 6.82
CA ASP A 278 -13.67 -21.60 7.14
C ASP A 278 -14.70 -22.73 7.37
N PRO A 279 -15.41 -22.78 8.51
CA PRO A 279 -16.43 -23.79 8.76
C PRO A 279 -17.42 -23.94 7.60
N ARG A 280 -17.73 -22.85 6.87
CA ARG A 280 -18.58 -22.87 5.67
C ARG A 280 -17.90 -23.56 4.48
N ALA A 281 -16.60 -23.40 4.33
CA ALA A 281 -15.80 -24.09 3.32
C ALA A 281 -15.63 -25.59 3.65
N VAL A 282 -15.50 -25.93 4.94
CA VAL A 282 -15.52 -27.33 5.42
C VAL A 282 -16.87 -27.97 5.15
N LEU A 283 -17.97 -27.27 5.50
CA LEU A 283 -19.33 -27.71 5.21
C LEU A 283 -19.59 -27.88 3.70
N ALA A 284 -19.08 -26.97 2.85
CA ALA A 284 -19.20 -27.09 1.40
C ALA A 284 -18.42 -28.31 0.83
N LEU A 285 -17.29 -28.66 1.44
CA LEU A 285 -16.52 -29.87 1.14
C LEU A 285 -17.23 -31.14 1.62
N GLU A 286 -17.76 -31.13 2.85
CA GLU A 286 -18.52 -32.23 3.43
C GLU A 286 -19.85 -32.48 2.69
N TRP A 287 -20.45 -31.44 2.12
CA TRP A 287 -21.68 -31.51 1.31
C TRP A 287 -21.42 -31.79 -0.17
N GLY A 288 -20.16 -32.01 -0.59
CA GLY A 288 -19.82 -32.39 -1.97
C GLY A 288 -20.07 -31.31 -3.02
N LEU A 289 -20.22 -30.04 -2.62
CA LEU A 289 -20.53 -28.92 -3.52
C LEU A 289 -19.33 -28.48 -4.38
N LEU A 290 -18.14 -29.01 -4.12
CA LEU A 290 -16.89 -28.75 -4.88
C LEU A 290 -16.51 -29.90 -5.83
N GLY A 291 -17.46 -30.75 -6.20
CA GLY A 291 -17.24 -31.83 -7.18
C GLY A 291 -17.49 -31.39 -8.62
N SER A 292 -16.50 -30.79 -9.30
CA SER A 292 -16.24 -30.95 -10.77
C SER A 292 -15.11 -30.08 -11.34
N LEU A 293 -13.95 -29.93 -10.68
CA LEU A 293 -12.77 -29.27 -11.31
C LEU A 293 -11.52 -30.13 -11.44
N VAL A 294 -11.65 -31.45 -11.23
CA VAL A 294 -10.61 -32.41 -11.57
C VAL A 294 -11.20 -33.45 -12.53
N GLN A 295 -11.34 -33.06 -13.79
CA GLN A 295 -11.22 -33.93 -14.96
C GLN A 295 -11.40 -33.09 -16.24
N LYS A 296 -10.27 -32.63 -16.79
CA LYS A 296 -9.97 -32.66 -18.22
C LYS A 296 -8.47 -32.37 -18.39
N LYS A 297 -7.85 -33.19 -19.24
CA LYS A 297 -6.41 -33.33 -19.50
C LYS A 297 -5.72 -32.02 -19.87
#